data_AF-A0A8T3WXW9-F1
#
_entry.id   AF-A0A8T3WXW9-F1
#
_cell.length_a   1.000
_cell.length_b   1.000
_cell.length_c   1.000
_cell.angle_alpha   90.00
_cell.angle_beta   90.00
_cell.angle_gamma   90.00
#
_symmetry.space_group_name_H-M   'P 1'
#
loop_
_entity.id
_entity.type
_entity.pdbx_description
1 polymer ?
#
loop_
_entity_poly.entity_id
_entity_poly.type
_entity_poly.pdbx_seq_one_letter_code
_entity_poly.pdbx_strand_id
1 'polypeptide(L)'
;MTIVTQIDTCGKNYQMWKDRALFTNDISQARKALERAFFWLELKSAFVFLHTIEQTKGNDPETKQKLIRAKINLSKKLNEYSKEILREIETS
;
A
#
# COMPACT_ATOMS: atom_id res chain seq x y z
N MET A 1 6.34 2.81 -13.35
CA MET A 1 6.18 1.57 -12.58
C MET A 1 4.86 0.93 -12.98
N THR A 2 4.81 -0.37 -13.28
CA THR A 2 3.55 -1.05 -13.68
C THR A 2 2.73 -1.42 -12.43
N ILE A 3 1.43 -1.65 -12.61
CA ILE A 3 0.55 -2.07 -11.50
C ILE A 3 0.98 -3.41 -10.89
N VAL A 4 1.53 -4.32 -11.70
CA VAL A 4 2.09 -5.59 -11.23
C VAL A 4 3.29 -5.34 -10.32
N THR A 5 4.23 -4.47 -10.73
CA THR A 5 5.37 -4.09 -9.90
C THR A 5 4.92 -3.41 -8.59
N GLN A 6 3.85 -2.63 -8.61
CA GLN A 6 3.27 -2.02 -7.41
C GLN A 6 2.70 -3.08 -6.45
N ILE A 7 1.96 -4.07 -6.96
CA ILE A 7 1.42 -5.19 -6.18
C ILE A 7 2.55 -5.98 -5.51
N ASP A 8 3.61 -6.30 -6.26
CA ASP A 8 4.78 -7.02 -5.73
C ASP A 8 5.51 -6.22 -4.67
N THR A 9 5.69 -4.92 -4.90
CA THR A 9 6.33 -4.01 -3.94
C THR A 9 5.53 -3.95 -2.63
N CYS A 10 4.20 -3.83 -2.73
CA CYS A 10 3.34 -3.84 -1.54
C CYS A 10 3.42 -5.20 -0.82
N GLY A 11 3.45 -6.31 -1.57
CA GLY A 11 3.60 -7.65 -1.00
C GLY A 11 4.90 -7.84 -0.22
N LYS A 12 6.03 -7.37 -0.78
CA LYS A 12 7.34 -7.41 -0.11
C LYS A 12 7.35 -6.58 1.18
N ASN A 13 6.80 -5.37 1.13
CA ASN A 13 6.73 -4.51 2.32
C ASN A 13 5.80 -5.09 3.39
N TYR A 14 4.63 -5.63 3.01
CA TYR A 14 3.74 -6.33 3.93
C TYR A 14 4.49 -7.47 4.64
N GLN A 15 5.17 -8.32 3.89
CA GLN A 15 5.89 -9.46 4.45
C GLN A 15 6.98 -9.00 5.42
N MET A 16 7.78 -7.99 5.03
CA MET A 16 8.82 -7.41 5.89
C MET A 16 8.26 -6.87 7.22
N TRP A 17 7.16 -6.10 7.17
CA TRP A 17 6.57 -5.53 8.38
C TRP A 17 5.87 -6.58 9.25
N LYS A 18 5.22 -7.57 8.63
CA LYS A 18 4.65 -8.72 9.34
C LYS A 18 5.73 -9.49 10.08
N ASP A 19 6.85 -9.81 9.43
CA ASP A 19 7.94 -10.55 10.06
C ASP A 19 8.52 -9.74 11.23
N ARG A 20 8.73 -8.43 11.05
CA ARG A 20 9.20 -7.55 12.12
C ARG A 20 8.23 -7.51 13.31
N ALA A 21 6.92 -7.56 13.06
CA ALA A 21 5.93 -7.64 14.13
C ALA A 21 5.98 -8.96 14.89
N LEU A 22 6.21 -10.08 14.20
CA LEU A 22 6.23 -11.42 14.80
C LEU A 22 7.50 -11.69 15.60
N PHE A 23 8.63 -11.09 15.21
CA PHE A 23 9.95 -11.38 15.80
C PHE A 23 10.45 -10.34 16.79
N THR A 24 9.70 -9.26 17.04
CA THR A 24 10.07 -8.27 18.08
C THR A 24 9.54 -8.70 19.45
N ASN A 25 10.35 -8.51 20.48
CA ASN A 25 9.96 -8.76 21.88
C ASN A 25 9.29 -7.54 22.54
N ASP A 26 9.28 -6.40 21.86
CA ASP A 26 8.67 -5.16 22.32
C ASP A 26 7.26 -5.02 21.72
N ILE A 27 6.24 -5.09 22.58
CA ILE A 27 4.81 -4.98 22.21
C ILE A 27 4.51 -3.67 21.48
N SER A 28 5.15 -2.56 21.88
CA SER A 28 4.95 -1.26 21.24
C SER A 28 5.48 -1.28 19.81
N GLN A 29 6.66 -1.86 19.59
CA GLN A 29 7.22 -2.03 18.25
C GLN A 29 6.44 -3.06 17.42
N ALA A 30 5.92 -4.13 18.04
CA ALA A 30 5.08 -5.11 17.37
C ALA A 30 3.82 -4.45 16.81
N ARG A 31 3.17 -3.60 17.62
CA ARG A 31 1.99 -2.84 17.21
C ARG A 31 2.28 -1.92 16.02
N LYS A 32 3.33 -1.10 16.10
CA LYS A 32 3.73 -0.22 14.99
C LYS A 32 4.06 -0.99 13.72
N ALA A 33 4.74 -2.13 13.84
CA ALA A 33 5.05 -2.99 12.71
C ALA A 33 3.78 -3.60 12.09
N LEU A 34 2.78 -4.00 12.89
CA LEU A 34 1.47 -4.44 12.40
C LEU A 34 0.70 -3.34 11.68
N GLU A 35 0.67 -2.12 12.23
CA GLU A 35 0.01 -0.97 11.59
C GLU A 35 0.59 -0.72 10.19
N ARG A 36 1.93 -0.75 10.07
CA ARG A 36 2.61 -0.66 8.77
C ARG A 36 2.31 -1.86 7.87
N ALA A 37 2.29 -3.07 8.40
CA ALA A 37 1.95 -4.27 7.62
C ALA A 37 0.53 -4.16 7.03
N PHE A 38 -0.45 -3.76 7.84
CA PHE A 38 -1.83 -3.58 7.37
C PHE A 38 -1.94 -2.50 6.29
N PHE A 39 -1.26 -1.37 6.45
CA PHE A 39 -1.20 -0.35 5.39
C PHE A 39 -0.76 -0.95 4.04
N TRP A 40 0.32 -1.72 4.02
CA TRP A 40 0.82 -2.33 2.78
C TRP A 40 -0.10 -3.42 2.24
N LEU A 41 -0.79 -4.17 3.10
CA LEU A 41 -1.76 -5.18 2.70
C LEU A 41 -3.00 -4.54 2.06
N GLU A 42 -3.52 -3.46 2.64
CA GLU A 42 -4.64 -2.69 2.10
C GLU A 42 -4.27 -2.09 0.74
N LEU A 43 -3.08 -1.50 0.63
CA LEU A 43 -2.61 -0.91 -0.61
C LEU A 43 -2.41 -1.97 -1.71
N LYS A 44 -1.86 -3.14 -1.36
CA LYS A 44 -1.77 -4.29 -2.27
C LYS A 44 -3.15 -4.71 -2.77
N SER A 45 -4.10 -4.85 -1.85
CA SER A 45 -5.48 -5.27 -2.16
C SER A 45 -6.17 -4.27 -3.09
N ALA A 46 -5.97 -2.97 -2.86
CA ALA A 46 -6.49 -1.92 -3.72
C ALA A 46 -5.88 -1.99 -5.14
N PHE A 47 -4.57 -2.20 -5.27
CA PHE A 47 -3.96 -2.35 -6.59
C PHE A 47 -4.41 -3.62 -7.32
N VAL A 48 -4.56 -4.75 -6.62
CA VAL A 48 -5.13 -5.97 -7.20
C VAL A 48 -6.54 -5.71 -7.72
N PHE A 49 -7.39 -5.06 -6.92
CA PHE A 49 -8.75 -4.74 -7.32
C PHE A 49 -8.81 -3.82 -8.55
N LEU A 50 -8.00 -2.75 -8.58
CA LEU A 50 -7.92 -1.85 -9.73
C LEU A 50 -7.38 -2.57 -10.97
N HIS A 51 -6.40 -3.46 -10.81
CA HIS A 51 -5.88 -4.26 -11.91
C HIS A 51 -6.97 -5.17 -12.49
N THR A 52 -7.73 -5.85 -11.64
CA THR A 52 -8.85 -6.70 -12.08
C THR A 52 -9.91 -5.90 -12.85
N ILE A 53 -10.27 -4.71 -12.38
CA ILE A 53 -11.21 -3.83 -13.11
C ILE A 53 -10.62 -3.41 -14.45
N GLU A 54 -9.35 -3.02 -14.49
CA GLU A 54 -8.65 -2.63 -15.71
C GLU A 54 -8.62 -3.77 -16.75
N GLN A 55 -8.43 -5.02 -16.32
CA GLN A 55 -8.45 -6.18 -17.22
C GLN A 55 -9.87 -6.59 -17.68
N THR A 56 -10.90 -6.38 -16.85
CA THR A 56 -12.26 -6.86 -17.14
C THR A 56 -13.16 -5.82 -17.79
N LYS A 57 -12.96 -4.53 -17.48
CA LYS A 57 -13.82 -3.41 -17.89
C LYS A 57 -13.03 -2.20 -18.40
N GLY A 58 -11.72 -2.33 -18.57
CA GLY A 58 -10.84 -1.20 -18.88
C GLY A 58 -11.07 -0.52 -20.22
N ASN A 59 -11.90 -1.07 -21.12
CA ASN A 59 -12.22 -0.43 -22.41
C ASN A 59 -13.34 0.61 -22.32
N ASP A 60 -14.15 0.58 -21.27
CA ASP A 60 -15.22 1.54 -21.03
C ASP A 60 -14.65 2.91 -20.59
N PRO A 61 -14.96 4.02 -21.30
CA PRO A 61 -14.41 5.35 -20.99
C PRO A 61 -14.73 5.86 -19.58
N GLU A 62 -15.93 5.57 -19.06
CA GLU A 62 -16.32 5.97 -17.70
C GLU A 62 -15.49 5.22 -16.65
N THR A 63 -15.32 3.91 -16.85
CA THR A 63 -14.47 3.04 -16.02
C THR A 63 -13.02 3.51 -16.04
N LYS A 64 -12.47 3.88 -17.21
CA LYS A 64 -11.12 4.46 -17.32
C LYS A 64 -10.96 5.71 -16.46
N GLN A 65 -11.91 6.64 -16.49
CA GLN A 65 -11.84 7.84 -15.66
C GLN A 65 -11.90 7.52 -14.16
N LYS A 66 -12.79 6.61 -13.76
CA LYS A 66 -12.88 6.15 -12.36
C LYS A 66 -11.60 5.48 -11.89
N LEU A 67 -10.98 4.64 -12.73
CA LEU A 67 -9.69 4.00 -12.47
C LEU A 67 -8.58 5.03 -12.25
N ILE A 68 -8.49 6.06 -13.11
CA ILE A 68 -7.48 7.12 -12.97
C ILE A 68 -7.66 7.85 -11.63
N ARG A 69 -8.90 8.25 -11.28
CA ARG A 69 -9.18 8.91 -10.00
C ARG A 69 -8.81 8.03 -8.81
N ALA A 70 -9.13 6.74 -8.86
CA ALA A 70 -8.78 5.80 -7.80
C ALA A 70 -7.25 5.65 -7.66
N LYS A 71 -6.52 5.53 -8.78
CA LYS A 71 -5.04 5.49 -8.80
C LYS A 71 -4.44 6.76 -8.18
N ILE A 72 -4.97 7.95 -8.49
CA ILE A 72 -4.54 9.22 -7.88
C ILE A 72 -4.76 9.22 -6.36
N ASN A 73 -5.91 8.74 -5.90
CA ASN A 73 -6.22 8.69 -4.47
C ASN A 73 -5.29 7.73 -3.71
N LEU A 74 -4.92 6.58 -4.31
CA LEU A 74 -3.91 5.69 -3.73
C LEU A 74 -2.52 6.35 -3.67
N SER A 75 -2.12 7.09 -4.71
CA SER A 75 -0.87 7.85 -4.69
C SER A 75 -0.85 8.90 -3.58
N LYS A 76 -1.98 9.57 -3.30
CA LYS A 76 -2.10 10.51 -2.18
C LYS A 76 -1.90 9.80 -0.83
N LYS A 77 -2.57 8.67 -0.62
CA LYS A 77 -2.39 7.86 0.60
C LYS A 77 -0.94 7.40 0.78
N LEU A 78 -0.27 6.99 -0.29
CA LEU A 78 1.15 6.61 -0.23
C LEU A 78 2.04 7.80 0.13
N ASN A 79 1.75 8.98 -0.38
CA ASN A 79 2.47 10.21 -0.04
C ASN A 79 2.25 10.60 1.43
N GLU A 80 1.02 10.48 1.94
CA GLU A 80 0.69 10.73 3.35
C GLU A 80 1.45 9.78 4.27
N TYR A 81 1.42 8.48 3.98
CA TYR A 81 2.22 7.48 4.69
C TYR A 81 3.72 7.80 4.64
N SER A 82 4.24 8.18 3.47
CA SER A 82 5.67 8.52 3.33
C SER A 82 6.05 9.73 4.19
N LYS A 83 5.18 10.74 4.27
CA LYS A 83 5.38 11.91 5.14
C LYS A 83 5.34 11.53 6.62
N GLU A 84 4.47 10.61 7.01
CA GLU A 84 4.43 10.09 8.38
C GLU A 84 5.74 9.40 8.75
N ILE A 85 6.23 8.50 7.89
CA ILE A 85 7.51 7.83 8.08
C ILE A 85 8.68 8.83 8.15
N LEU A 86 8.70 9.85 7.27
CA LEU A 86 9.74 10.89 7.31
C LEU A 86 9.74 11.67 8.63
N ARG A 87 8.56 12.07 9.12
CA ARG A 87 8.44 12.75 10.42
C ARG A 87 8.95 11.87 11.56
N GLU A 88 8.62 10.58 11.55
CA GLU A 88 9.12 9.64 12.55
C GLU A 88 10.65 9.57 12.52
N ILE A 89 11.28 9.57 11.34
CA ILE A 89 12.75 9.58 11.20
C ILE A 89 13.36 10.90 11.72
N GLU A 90 12.73 12.05 11.45
CA GLU A 90 13.21 13.37 11.89
C GLU A 90 13.06 13.59 13.40
N THR A 91 12.19 12.83 14.07
CA THR A 91 11.86 12.95 15.50
C THR A 91 12.40 11.81 16.37
N SER A 92 13.04 10.81 15.76
CA SER A 92 13.71 9.69 16.45
C SER A 92 15.18 10.00 16.72
#